data_AF-G2G2C9-F1
#
_entry.id   AF-G2G2C9-F1
#
_cell.length_a   1.000
_cell.length_b   1.000
_cell.length_c   1.000
_cell.angle_alpha   90.00
_cell.angle_beta   90.00
_cell.angle_gamma   90.00
#
_symmetry.space_group_name_H-M   'P 1'
#
loop_
_entity.id
_entity.type
_entity.pdbx_description
1 polymer ?
#
loop_
_entity_poly.entity_id
_entity_poly.type
_entity_poly.pdbx_seq_one_letter_code
_entity_poly.pdbx_strand_id
1 'polypeptide(L)'
;MFGVIMKKNFLKVIGSIVIIVGLGGFWGYNKYFKPDPVIQQELNSQFGADFFSSFDHIEDANNLGAINDNTQPNSDEAANGDQKSSDNELPSDLESIGNSSAKSSDPKITTPTTENENNALGQITEDKIALKYKPQFNYLQNVALSRLDTLYSAAIQEYLQRSKAGTLNRSELAQKYIQAGTMLEANVDSQFNSTLNAMQADLIANNLPTDIVNVTESEYKKAKSNKRSQLLAKVRK
;
A
#
# COMPACT_ATOMS: atom_id res chain seq x y z
N MET A 1 -30.14 -33.77 17.55
CA MET A 1 -30.88 -32.84 16.64
C MET A 1 -31.39 -31.66 17.47
N PHE A 2 -30.64 -30.57 17.53
CA PHE A 2 -31.06 -29.35 18.24
C PHE A 2 -31.10 -28.18 17.27
N GLY A 3 -32.21 -27.44 17.29
CA GLY A 3 -32.18 -26.00 17.03
C GLY A 3 -32.55 -25.52 15.62
N VAL A 4 -33.81 -25.68 15.21
CA VAL A 4 -34.40 -24.84 14.14
C VAL A 4 -35.75 -24.28 14.61
N ILE A 5 -35.77 -23.50 15.68
CA ILE A 5 -36.91 -22.65 16.04
C ILE A 5 -36.41 -21.34 16.65
N MET A 6 -35.84 -20.46 15.83
CA MET A 6 -35.69 -19.03 16.15
C MET A 6 -35.36 -18.22 14.88
N LYS A 7 -36.35 -18.00 13.99
CA LYS A 7 -36.11 -17.27 12.71
C LYS A 7 -37.06 -16.11 12.39
N LYS A 8 -38.15 -15.87 13.12
CA LYS A 8 -39.10 -14.78 12.77
C LYS A 8 -38.93 -13.48 13.56
N ASN A 9 -38.38 -13.52 14.76
CA ASN A 9 -38.20 -12.32 15.59
C ASN A 9 -36.79 -11.72 15.45
N PHE A 10 -35.78 -12.56 15.15
CA PHE A 10 -34.39 -12.12 14.96
C PHE A 10 -34.19 -11.33 13.65
N LEU A 11 -34.90 -11.70 12.58
CA LEU A 11 -34.86 -10.98 11.30
C LEU A 11 -35.45 -9.56 11.40
N LYS A 12 -36.43 -9.35 12.28
CA LYS A 12 -37.04 -8.03 12.54
C LYS A 12 -36.10 -7.10 13.29
N VAL A 13 -35.29 -7.62 14.22
CA VAL A 13 -34.31 -6.83 14.98
C VAL A 13 -33.12 -6.41 14.11
N ILE A 14 -32.62 -7.29 13.24
CA ILE A 14 -31.55 -6.96 12.28
C ILE A 14 -32.02 -5.88 11.29
N GLY A 15 -33.25 -5.97 10.79
CA GLY A 15 -33.83 -4.96 9.89
C GLY A 15 -33.89 -3.56 10.53
N SER A 16 -34.27 -3.46 11.81
CA SER A 16 -34.31 -2.18 12.53
C SER A 16 -32.93 -1.59 12.79
N ILE A 17 -31.91 -2.40 13.05
CA ILE A 17 -30.52 -1.93 13.24
C ILE A 17 -29.95 -1.37 11.92
N VAL A 18 -30.21 -2.00 10.77
CA VAL A 18 -29.78 -1.50 9.46
C VAL A 18 -30.45 -0.16 9.11
N ILE A 19 -31.72 0.05 9.50
CA ILE A 19 -32.42 1.31 9.27
C ILE A 19 -31.89 2.43 10.19
N ILE A 20 -31.59 2.14 11.45
CA ILE A 20 -31.02 3.13 12.38
C ILE A 20 -29.58 3.51 11.98
N VAL A 21 -28.78 2.56 11.51
CA VAL A 21 -27.43 2.83 10.96
C VAL A 21 -27.53 3.54 9.60
N GLY A 22 -28.52 3.22 8.77
CA GLY A 22 -28.76 3.90 7.49
C GLY A 22 -29.20 5.37 7.66
N LEU A 23 -30.12 5.64 8.59
CA LEU A 23 -30.64 7.00 8.83
C LEU A 23 -29.72 7.85 9.70
N GLY A 24 -29.16 7.28 10.77
CA GLY A 24 -28.17 7.95 11.63
C GLY A 24 -26.81 8.10 10.95
N GLY A 25 -26.41 7.11 10.15
CA GLY A 25 -25.21 7.15 9.33
C GLY A 25 -25.30 8.20 8.23
N PHE A 26 -26.44 8.35 7.55
CA PHE A 26 -26.60 9.38 6.51
C PHE A 26 -26.59 10.81 7.08
N TRP A 27 -27.27 11.06 8.21
CA TRP A 27 -27.28 12.40 8.84
C TRP A 27 -25.93 12.75 9.48
N GLY A 28 -25.29 11.79 10.16
CA GLY A 28 -23.94 11.94 10.69
C GLY A 28 -22.87 12.11 9.60
N TYR A 29 -22.96 11.33 8.52
CA TYR A 29 -22.06 11.45 7.36
C TYR A 29 -22.17 12.83 6.70
N ASN A 30 -23.40 13.27 6.44
CA ASN A 30 -23.65 14.57 5.82
C ASN A 30 -23.18 15.76 6.69
N LYS A 31 -23.21 15.63 8.03
CA LYS A 31 -22.81 16.70 8.94
C LYS A 31 -21.32 16.73 9.27
N TYR A 32 -20.67 15.57 9.37
CA TYR A 32 -19.27 15.46 9.81
C TYR A 32 -18.29 15.06 8.71
N PHE A 33 -18.78 14.52 7.59
CA PHE A 33 -17.95 13.95 6.52
C PHE A 33 -18.24 14.56 5.14
N LYS A 34 -19.08 15.60 5.06
CA LYS A 34 -19.13 16.43 3.85
C LYS A 34 -17.78 17.12 3.67
N PRO A 35 -17.15 17.04 2.48
CA PRO A 35 -15.94 17.81 2.20
C PRO A 35 -16.23 19.28 2.44
N ASP A 36 -15.52 19.87 3.39
CA ASP A 36 -15.58 21.31 3.63
C ASP A 36 -14.59 21.96 2.64
N PRO A 37 -15.05 22.85 1.74
CA PRO A 37 -14.17 23.48 0.76
C PRO A 37 -13.10 24.37 1.41
N VAL A 38 -13.37 24.93 2.60
CA VAL A 38 -12.39 25.72 3.35
C VAL A 38 -11.27 24.82 3.87
N ILE A 39 -11.63 23.67 4.46
CA ILE A 39 -10.65 22.65 4.88
C ILE A 39 -9.88 22.13 3.66
N GLN A 40 -10.55 21.93 2.52
CA GLN A 40 -9.88 21.46 1.31
C GLN A 40 -8.85 22.48 0.82
N GLN A 41 -9.18 23.77 0.84
CA GLN A 41 -8.23 24.83 0.49
C GLN A 41 -7.06 24.89 1.46
N GLU A 42 -7.31 24.75 2.77
CA GLU A 42 -6.25 24.69 3.79
C GLU A 42 -5.32 23.49 3.55
N LEU A 43 -5.88 22.31 3.31
CA LEU A 43 -5.11 21.10 3.01
C LEU A 43 -4.28 21.26 1.74
N ASN A 44 -4.84 21.83 0.67
CA ASN A 44 -4.11 22.10 -0.56
C ASN A 44 -3.00 23.16 -0.35
N SER A 45 -3.23 24.15 0.50
CA SER A 45 -2.21 25.13 0.86
C SER A 45 -1.09 24.51 1.71
N GLN A 46 -1.42 23.56 2.57
CA GLN A 46 -0.48 22.94 3.50
C GLN A 46 0.37 21.85 2.83
N PHE A 47 -0.24 21.01 1.99
CA PHE A 47 0.39 19.83 1.40
C PHE A 47 0.69 19.99 -0.10
N GLY A 48 0.11 20.99 -0.76
CA GLY A 48 0.13 21.14 -2.20
C GLY A 48 -1.04 20.41 -2.86
N ALA A 49 -1.51 20.92 -4.01
CA ALA A 49 -2.61 20.31 -4.76
C ALA A 49 -2.26 18.88 -5.24
N ASP A 50 -1.01 18.67 -5.63
CA ASP A 50 -0.52 17.39 -6.18
C ASP A 50 -0.42 16.28 -5.13
N PHE A 51 -0.41 16.64 -3.84
CA PHE A 51 -0.33 15.66 -2.75
C PHE A 51 -1.53 14.69 -2.77
N PHE A 52 -2.71 15.15 -3.18
CA PHE A 52 -3.91 14.31 -3.20
C PHE A 52 -4.24 13.75 -4.58
N SER A 53 -3.70 14.31 -5.67
CA SER A 53 -4.09 13.96 -7.04
C SER A 53 -2.98 13.25 -7.83
N SER A 54 -1.71 13.49 -7.54
CA SER A 54 -0.61 12.95 -8.35
C SER A 54 -0.32 11.50 -8.00
N PHE A 55 -0.77 10.57 -8.83
CA PHE A 55 -0.48 9.14 -8.72
C PHE A 55 -0.07 8.51 -10.06
N ASP A 56 -0.03 9.30 -11.14
CA ASP A 56 0.05 8.81 -12.51
C ASP A 56 1.50 8.63 -13.02
N HIS A 57 2.52 8.94 -12.22
CA HIS A 57 3.92 8.80 -12.65
C HIS A 57 4.39 7.35 -12.58
N ILE A 58 3.99 6.57 -13.59
CA ILE A 58 4.50 5.22 -13.86
C ILE A 58 4.83 5.06 -15.35
N GLU A 59 5.46 6.07 -15.96
CA GLU A 59 5.97 5.89 -17.33
C GLU A 59 7.33 5.16 -17.38
N ASP A 60 8.06 5.06 -16.27
CA ASP A 60 9.46 4.57 -16.27
C ASP A 60 9.73 3.25 -15.52
N ALA A 61 8.70 2.51 -15.09
CA ALA A 61 8.91 1.25 -14.34
C ALA A 61 9.48 0.09 -15.20
N ASN A 62 9.57 0.25 -16.52
CA ASN A 62 10.21 -0.72 -17.42
C ASN A 62 11.71 -0.46 -17.65
N ASN A 63 12.30 0.58 -17.04
CA ASN A 63 13.70 0.96 -17.25
C ASN A 63 14.48 1.24 -15.95
N LEU A 64 14.16 0.53 -14.87
CA LEU A 64 14.95 0.53 -13.63
C LEU A 64 15.90 -0.67 -13.59
N GLY A 65 16.80 -0.68 -14.57
CA GLY A 65 17.92 -1.59 -14.69
C GLY A 65 19.25 -0.86 -14.85
N ALA A 66 19.41 0.33 -14.25
CA ALA A 66 20.71 0.99 -14.08
C ALA A 66 20.54 2.26 -13.22
N ILE A 67 20.76 2.15 -11.90
CA ILE A 67 21.11 3.32 -11.10
C ILE A 67 22.61 3.23 -10.84
N ASN A 68 23.38 3.97 -11.64
CA ASN A 68 24.69 4.46 -11.26
C ASN A 68 24.47 5.66 -10.36
N ASP A 69 24.80 5.49 -9.09
CA ASP A 69 24.80 6.51 -8.07
C ASP A 69 26.02 7.43 -8.28
N ASN A 70 25.82 8.58 -8.93
CA ASN A 70 26.68 9.75 -8.70
C ASN A 70 26.03 11.04 -9.24
N THR A 71 25.33 11.79 -8.39
CA THR A 71 25.23 13.25 -8.57
C THR A 71 25.14 13.93 -7.20
N GLN A 72 26.32 14.31 -6.74
CA GLN A 72 26.65 15.29 -5.72
C GLN A 72 26.07 16.69 -6.02
N PRO A 73 25.53 17.42 -5.03
CA PRO A 73 25.51 18.87 -5.08
C PRO A 73 26.72 19.43 -4.32
N ASN A 74 27.60 20.11 -5.05
CA ASN A 74 28.62 20.98 -4.49
C ASN A 74 27.98 22.20 -3.84
N SER A 75 28.41 22.49 -2.62
CA SER A 75 28.59 23.86 -2.14
C SER A 75 29.65 23.84 -1.04
N ASP A 76 30.82 24.36 -1.39
CA ASP A 76 31.95 24.67 -0.51
C ASP A 76 31.54 25.69 0.55
N GLU A 77 31.90 25.48 1.83
CA GLU A 77 32.87 26.37 2.51
C GLU A 77 33.34 25.81 3.87
N ALA A 78 34.63 26.08 4.12
CA ALA A 78 35.52 25.55 5.15
C ALA A 78 35.15 25.89 6.61
N ALA A 79 35.55 25.01 7.55
CA ALA A 79 36.82 25.16 8.31
C ALA A 79 36.79 24.47 9.70
N ASN A 80 37.68 23.47 9.82
CA ASN A 80 38.64 23.26 10.91
C ASN A 80 38.23 22.62 12.26
N GLY A 81 39.02 21.61 12.67
CA GLY A 81 39.34 21.35 14.09
C GLY A 81 39.16 19.92 14.62
N ASP A 82 40.25 19.14 14.57
CA ASP A 82 40.73 18.11 15.53
C ASP A 82 39.74 17.43 16.53
N GLN A 83 39.74 16.09 16.59
CA GLN A 83 40.65 15.32 17.46
C GLN A 83 40.14 13.87 17.73
N LYS A 84 41.10 12.94 17.70
CA LYS A 84 41.31 11.81 18.62
C LYS A 84 40.65 10.44 18.37
N SER A 85 41.56 9.49 18.15
CA SER A 85 41.44 8.03 18.20
C SER A 85 40.75 7.47 19.44
N SER A 86 40.14 6.29 19.28
CA SER A 86 40.35 5.18 20.22
C SER A 86 40.06 3.85 19.54
N ASP A 87 41.06 2.97 19.59
CA ASP A 87 41.04 1.56 19.21
C ASP A 87 39.96 0.76 19.96
N ASN A 88 39.44 -0.30 19.34
CA ASN A 88 39.46 -1.61 19.99
C ASN A 88 39.22 -2.77 19.02
N GLU A 89 39.92 -3.85 19.34
CA GLU A 89 40.23 -5.04 18.56
C GLU A 89 39.06 -6.02 18.35
N LEU A 90 39.20 -6.79 17.27
CA LEU A 90 38.56 -8.08 16.98
C LEU A 90 39.16 -9.18 17.91
N PRO A 91 38.48 -10.33 18.14
CA PRO A 91 38.56 -11.46 17.20
C PRO A 91 37.23 -12.23 17.02
N SER A 92 36.89 -12.64 15.79
CA SER A 92 37.03 -14.00 15.23
C SER A 92 36.21 -15.08 15.94
N ASP A 93 35.24 -15.68 15.22
CA ASP A 93 35.19 -17.14 15.06
C ASP A 93 34.35 -17.53 13.83
N LEU A 94 35.02 -18.20 12.90
CA LEU A 94 34.50 -18.90 11.72
C LEU A 94 34.61 -20.39 12.02
N GLU A 95 33.49 -21.11 12.11
CA GLU A 95 33.47 -22.59 12.03
C GLU A 95 33.18 -22.98 10.57
N SER A 96 34.17 -23.45 9.81
CA SER A 96 34.64 -24.83 9.70
C SER A 96 33.74 -25.72 8.83
N ILE A 97 34.09 -25.78 7.54
CA ILE A 97 33.59 -26.72 6.54
C ILE A 97 34.56 -27.91 6.49
N GLY A 98 34.06 -29.12 6.70
CA GLY A 98 34.82 -30.37 6.71
C GLY A 98 34.06 -31.53 6.05
N ASN A 99 34.23 -31.65 4.74
CA ASN A 99 34.27 -32.83 3.85
C ASN A 99 33.84 -34.23 4.36
N SER A 100 33.01 -34.94 3.56
CA SER A 100 33.27 -36.34 3.16
C SER A 100 32.42 -36.79 1.96
N SER A 101 33.11 -37.39 1.00
CA SER A 101 32.69 -37.90 -0.30
C SER A 101 32.25 -39.36 -0.23
N ALA A 102 31.26 -39.77 -1.04
CA ALA A 102 31.24 -41.09 -1.68
C ALA A 102 30.22 -41.22 -2.85
N LYS A 103 30.79 -41.26 -4.07
CA LYS A 103 30.59 -42.32 -5.09
C LYS A 103 29.41 -42.24 -6.07
N SER A 104 29.73 -41.73 -7.27
CA SER A 104 29.06 -42.02 -8.55
C SER A 104 29.58 -43.31 -9.19
N SER A 105 28.71 -44.04 -9.89
CA SER A 105 29.03 -44.95 -10.99
C SER A 105 27.77 -45.17 -11.86
N ASP A 106 27.78 -44.55 -13.05
CA ASP A 106 26.88 -44.69 -14.23
C ASP A 106 27.16 -46.02 -15.01
N PRO A 107 26.62 -46.35 -16.22
CA PRO A 107 25.55 -45.76 -17.06
C PRO A 107 24.59 -46.80 -17.77
N LYS A 108 23.48 -46.38 -18.42
CA LYS A 108 23.01 -46.92 -19.74
C LYS A 108 21.79 -46.20 -20.40
N ILE A 109 22.08 -45.31 -21.36
CA ILE A 109 21.65 -45.29 -22.79
C ILE A 109 20.18 -45.66 -23.18
N THR A 110 19.41 -44.61 -23.54
CA THR A 110 18.73 -44.33 -24.84
C THR A 110 17.41 -44.99 -25.25
N THR A 111 16.35 -44.17 -25.39
CA THR A 111 15.73 -43.84 -26.70
C THR A 111 14.76 -42.63 -26.59
N PRO A 112 14.61 -41.84 -27.67
CA PRO A 112 14.03 -40.50 -27.65
C PRO A 112 12.52 -40.53 -27.96
N THR A 113 11.72 -39.81 -27.18
CA THR A 113 10.37 -39.43 -27.63
C THR A 113 10.45 -38.06 -28.26
N THR A 114 10.12 -38.04 -29.55
CA THR A 114 9.89 -36.87 -30.39
C THR A 114 8.83 -35.96 -29.76
N GLU A 115 9.25 -35.02 -28.92
CA GLU A 115 8.47 -33.83 -28.61
C GLU A 115 8.89 -32.73 -29.57
N ASN A 116 8.21 -32.74 -30.72
CA ASN A 116 7.65 -31.57 -31.40
C ASN A 116 8.16 -30.19 -30.91
N GLU A 117 9.41 -29.86 -31.22
CA GLU A 117 9.93 -28.49 -31.21
C GLU A 117 9.29 -27.74 -32.40
N ASN A 118 8.04 -27.31 -32.21
CA ASN A 118 7.37 -26.43 -33.15
C ASN A 118 6.73 -25.28 -32.37
N ASN A 119 7.43 -24.14 -32.40
CA ASN A 119 6.99 -22.78 -32.06
C ASN A 119 6.79 -22.43 -30.58
N ALA A 120 7.90 -22.15 -29.88
CA ALA A 120 7.94 -21.26 -28.73
C ALA A 120 7.69 -19.79 -29.17
N LEU A 121 6.46 -19.48 -29.57
CA LEU A 121 5.94 -18.11 -29.48
C LEU A 121 5.42 -17.96 -28.06
N GLY A 122 6.12 -17.19 -27.23
CA GLY A 122 5.87 -17.07 -25.78
C GLY A 122 4.40 -16.78 -25.46
N GLN A 123 3.68 -17.82 -25.07
CA GLN A 123 2.27 -17.74 -24.69
C GLN A 123 2.13 -16.75 -23.53
N ILE A 124 1.22 -15.79 -23.68
CA ILE A 124 0.87 -14.90 -22.58
C ILE A 124 0.17 -15.72 -21.51
N THR A 125 0.71 -15.73 -20.30
CA THR A 125 0.16 -16.41 -19.14
C THR A 125 -0.46 -15.40 -18.17
N GLU A 126 -1.33 -15.88 -17.28
CA GLU A 126 -1.89 -15.07 -16.18
C GLU A 126 -0.78 -14.42 -15.35
N ASP A 127 0.23 -15.20 -14.94
CA ASP A 127 1.38 -14.69 -14.16
C ASP A 127 2.13 -13.57 -14.88
N LYS A 128 2.28 -13.67 -16.21
CA LYS A 128 2.96 -12.64 -17.00
C LYS A 128 2.17 -11.33 -17.00
N ILE A 129 0.84 -11.40 -17.08
CA ILE A 129 -0.02 -10.23 -16.96
C ILE A 129 0.00 -9.70 -15.53
N ALA A 130 -0.12 -10.55 -14.50
CA ALA A 130 -0.03 -10.11 -13.11
C ALA A 130 1.31 -9.40 -12.81
N LEU A 131 2.42 -9.92 -13.32
CA LEU A 131 3.75 -9.30 -13.20
C LEU A 131 3.84 -7.94 -13.90
N LYS A 132 3.11 -7.72 -15.01
CA LYS A 132 3.04 -6.43 -15.70
C LYS A 132 2.43 -5.33 -14.80
N TYR A 133 1.40 -5.66 -14.02
CA TYR A 133 0.68 -4.69 -13.18
C TYR A 133 1.23 -4.55 -11.76
N LYS A 134 1.96 -5.56 -11.26
CA LYS A 134 2.53 -5.57 -9.91
C LYS A 134 3.34 -4.30 -9.54
N PRO A 135 4.22 -3.76 -10.40
CA PRO A 135 4.94 -2.52 -10.11
C PRO A 135 4.00 -1.33 -9.86
N GLN A 136 2.87 -1.26 -10.58
CA GLN A 136 1.91 -0.17 -10.45
C GLN A 136 1.17 -0.23 -9.11
N PHE A 137 0.73 -1.42 -8.70
CA PHE A 137 0.14 -1.62 -7.37
C PHE A 137 1.13 -1.32 -6.25
N ASN A 138 2.39 -1.77 -6.38
CA ASN A 138 3.44 -1.50 -5.40
C ASN A 138 3.73 0.00 -5.26
N TYR A 139 3.86 0.70 -6.38
CA TYR A 139 4.06 2.14 -6.39
C TYR A 139 2.90 2.86 -5.68
N LEU A 140 1.67 2.54 -6.07
CA LEU A 140 0.47 3.14 -5.49
C LEU A 140 0.41 2.90 -3.97
N GLN A 141 0.70 1.68 -3.51
CA GLN A 141 0.77 1.36 -2.09
C GLN A 141 1.83 2.20 -1.37
N ASN A 142 3.05 2.28 -1.92
CA ASN A 142 4.14 3.01 -1.29
C ASN A 142 3.85 4.51 -1.17
N VAL A 143 3.32 5.12 -2.24
CA VAL A 143 2.92 6.53 -2.22
C VAL A 143 1.78 6.76 -1.24
N ALA A 144 0.77 5.90 -1.23
CA ALA A 144 -0.35 6.00 -0.29
C ALA A 144 0.10 5.91 1.16
N LEU A 145 0.99 4.96 1.49
CA LEU A 145 1.53 4.79 2.84
C LEU A 145 2.38 5.99 3.26
N SER A 146 3.26 6.47 2.38
CA SER A 146 4.10 7.66 2.64
C SER A 146 3.24 8.89 2.93
N ARG A 147 2.25 9.18 2.07
CA ARG A 147 1.34 10.32 2.25
C ARG A 147 0.50 10.19 3.52
N LEU A 148 0.03 8.98 3.84
CA LEU A 148 -0.71 8.74 5.07
C LEU A 148 0.15 8.98 6.32
N ASP A 149 1.41 8.57 6.31
CA ASP A 149 2.35 8.83 7.40
C ASP A 149 2.68 10.33 7.53
N THR A 150 2.77 11.07 6.41
CA THR A 150 2.85 12.55 6.40
C THR A 150 1.63 13.18 7.04
N LEU A 151 0.41 12.78 6.66
CA LEU A 151 -0.84 13.30 7.24
C LEU A 151 -0.91 13.04 8.75
N TYR A 152 -0.55 11.82 9.18
CA TYR A 152 -0.51 11.47 10.59
C TYR A 152 0.48 12.33 11.36
N SER A 153 1.70 12.52 10.83
CA SER A 153 2.73 13.31 11.49
C SER A 153 2.34 14.78 11.63
N ALA A 154 1.75 15.36 10.56
CA ALA A 154 1.23 16.72 10.60
C ALA A 154 0.10 16.87 11.63
N ALA A 155 -0.81 15.90 11.71
CA ALA A 155 -1.89 15.91 12.71
C ALA A 155 -1.38 15.95 14.14
N ILE A 156 -0.36 15.14 14.45
CA ILE A 156 0.26 15.11 15.78
C ILE A 156 0.99 16.42 16.08
N GLN A 157 1.77 16.94 15.14
CA GLN A 157 2.49 18.21 15.31
C GLN A 157 1.53 19.37 15.57
N GLU A 158 0.46 19.48 14.78
CA GLU A 158 -0.54 20.52 14.90
C GLU A 158 -1.33 20.41 16.21
N TYR A 159 -1.68 19.18 16.63
CA TYR A 159 -2.28 18.93 17.94
C TYR A 159 -1.39 19.46 19.07
N LEU A 160 -0.11 19.09 19.07
CA LEU A 160 0.84 19.48 20.12
C LEU A 160 1.05 21.00 20.14
N GLN A 161 1.16 21.64 18.98
CA GLN A 161 1.33 23.09 18.87
C GLN A 161 0.10 23.84 19.40
N ARG A 162 -1.10 23.50 18.92
CA ARG A 162 -2.36 24.15 19.35
C ARG A 162 -2.66 23.86 20.83
N SER A 163 -2.30 22.67 21.32
CA SER A 163 -2.44 22.32 22.75
C SER A 163 -1.55 23.20 23.63
N LYS A 164 -0.29 23.42 23.25
CA LYS A 164 0.63 24.30 24.00
C LYS A 164 0.19 25.76 23.97
N ALA A 165 -0.38 26.21 22.86
CA ALA A 165 -0.88 27.57 22.68
C ALA A 165 -2.27 27.81 23.33
N GLY A 166 -2.95 26.78 23.82
CA GLY A 166 -4.30 26.89 24.37
C GLY A 166 -5.41 27.15 23.33
N THR A 167 -5.12 26.93 22.04
CA THR A 167 -6.02 27.18 20.91
C THR A 167 -6.58 25.89 20.29
N LEU A 168 -6.41 24.76 20.99
CA LEU A 168 -6.81 23.45 20.49
C LEU A 168 -8.33 23.29 20.40
N ASN A 169 -8.85 23.28 19.17
CA ASN A 169 -10.15 22.69 18.86
C ASN A 169 -9.96 21.27 18.34
N ARG A 170 -10.24 20.27 19.19
CA ARG A 170 -10.08 18.85 18.84
C ARG A 170 -11.00 18.40 17.70
N SER A 171 -12.20 18.97 17.62
CA SER A 171 -13.19 18.59 16.61
C SER A 171 -12.78 19.09 15.23
N GLU A 172 -12.38 20.35 15.13
CA GLU A 172 -11.90 20.93 13.87
C GLU A 172 -10.63 20.22 13.38
N LEU A 173 -9.68 19.95 14.28
CA LEU A 173 -8.47 19.21 13.94
C LEU A 173 -8.79 17.80 13.44
N ALA A 174 -9.69 17.09 14.12
CA ALA A 174 -10.13 15.77 13.69
C ALA A 174 -10.81 15.82 12.31
N GLN A 175 -11.72 16.77 12.10
CA GLN A 175 -12.42 16.95 10.83
C GLN A 175 -11.43 17.20 9.68
N LYS A 176 -10.46 18.10 9.88
CA LYS A 176 -9.41 18.41 8.91
C LYS A 176 -8.65 17.17 8.44
N TYR A 177 -8.13 16.38 9.37
CA TYR A 177 -7.31 15.21 9.03
C TYR A 177 -8.13 13.98 8.60
N ILE A 178 -9.40 13.85 9.03
CA ILE A 178 -10.34 12.87 8.47
C ILE A 178 -10.63 13.19 7.01
N GLN A 179 -10.87 14.46 6.70
CA GLN A 179 -11.10 14.89 5.32
C GLN A 179 -9.85 14.66 4.45
N ALA A 180 -8.66 15.00 4.95
CA ALA A 180 -7.41 14.71 4.26
C ALA A 180 -7.22 13.21 3.97
N GLY A 181 -7.46 12.36 4.98
CA GLY A 181 -7.40 10.91 4.82
C GLY A 181 -8.43 10.38 3.81
N THR A 182 -9.65 10.91 3.83
CA THR A 182 -10.72 10.51 2.89
C THR A 182 -10.39 10.94 1.46
N MET A 183 -9.84 12.14 1.27
CA MET A 183 -9.38 12.61 -0.04
C MET A 183 -8.25 11.74 -0.58
N LEU A 184 -7.27 11.40 0.26
CA LEU A 184 -6.17 10.51 -0.12
C LEU A 184 -6.70 9.12 -0.49
N GLU A 185 -7.55 8.54 0.35
CA GLU A 185 -8.15 7.22 0.12
C GLU A 185 -8.95 7.17 -1.18
N ALA A 186 -9.79 8.19 -1.47
CA ALA A 186 -10.61 8.22 -2.67
C ALA A 186 -9.78 8.26 -3.96
N ASN A 187 -8.68 9.03 -3.98
CA ASN A 187 -7.80 9.09 -5.14
C ASN A 187 -7.01 7.77 -5.31
N VAL A 188 -6.52 7.18 -4.22
CA VAL A 188 -5.87 5.86 -4.25
C VAL A 188 -6.84 4.78 -4.72
N ASP A 189 -8.08 4.77 -4.21
CA ASP A 189 -9.14 3.84 -4.64
C ASP A 189 -9.41 3.99 -6.16
N SER A 190 -9.51 5.23 -6.66
CA SER A 190 -9.70 5.49 -8.09
C SER A 190 -8.58 4.92 -8.94
N GLN A 191 -7.33 5.14 -8.55
CA GLN A 191 -6.15 4.69 -9.29
C GLN A 191 -5.94 3.18 -9.22
N PHE A 192 -6.22 2.60 -8.06
CA PHE A 192 -6.23 1.15 -7.87
C PHE A 192 -7.26 0.50 -8.80
N ASN A 193 -8.50 1.00 -8.81
CA ASN A 193 -9.57 0.47 -9.64
C ASN A 193 -9.26 0.64 -11.14
N SER A 194 -8.68 1.77 -11.55
CA SER A 194 -8.23 1.98 -12.93
C SER A 194 -7.20 0.92 -13.35
N THR A 195 -6.16 0.73 -12.53
CA THR A 195 -5.12 -0.29 -12.73
C THR A 195 -5.70 -1.71 -12.77
N LEU A 196 -6.61 -2.02 -11.85
CA LEU A 196 -7.27 -3.31 -11.75
C LEU A 196 -8.15 -3.61 -12.98
N ASN A 197 -8.91 -2.62 -13.45
CA ASN A 197 -9.72 -2.72 -14.67
C ASN A 197 -8.85 -2.93 -15.92
N ALA A 198 -7.70 -2.25 -15.99
CA ALA A 198 -6.73 -2.47 -17.07
C ALA A 198 -6.17 -3.90 -17.05
N MET A 199 -5.81 -4.42 -15.87
CA MET A 199 -5.38 -5.82 -15.71
C MET A 199 -6.46 -6.81 -16.15
N GLN A 200 -7.70 -6.56 -15.76
CA GLN A 200 -8.84 -7.40 -16.16
C GLN A 200 -9.05 -7.37 -17.68
N ALA A 201 -8.96 -6.20 -18.30
CA ALA A 201 -9.08 -6.06 -19.76
C ALA A 201 -7.98 -6.85 -20.50
N ASP A 202 -6.74 -6.78 -20.02
CA ASP A 202 -5.61 -7.54 -20.57
C ASP A 202 -5.81 -9.05 -20.45
N LEU A 203 -6.32 -9.55 -19.30
CA LEU A 203 -6.63 -10.98 -19.12
C LEU A 203 -7.71 -11.44 -20.11
N ILE A 204 -8.79 -10.67 -20.25
CA ILE A 204 -9.90 -10.97 -21.17
C ILE A 204 -9.40 -10.98 -22.63
N ALA A 205 -8.59 -9.99 -23.02
CA ALA A 205 -8.04 -9.88 -24.37
C ALA A 205 -7.14 -11.07 -24.77
N ASN A 206 -6.56 -11.76 -23.77
CA ASN A 206 -5.71 -12.93 -23.97
C ASN A 206 -6.44 -14.26 -23.67
N ASN A 207 -7.77 -14.23 -23.50
CA ASN A 207 -8.58 -15.42 -23.17
C ASN A 207 -8.14 -16.13 -21.87
N LEU A 208 -7.66 -15.37 -20.89
CA LEU A 208 -7.20 -15.87 -19.59
C LEU A 208 -8.29 -15.70 -18.51
N PRO A 209 -8.26 -16.53 -17.44
CA PRO A 209 -9.18 -16.38 -16.32
C PRO A 209 -8.95 -15.06 -15.56
N THR A 210 -9.98 -14.57 -14.89
CA THR A 210 -9.96 -13.28 -14.17
C THR A 210 -10.01 -13.42 -12.65
N ASP A 211 -9.85 -14.63 -12.11
CA ASP A 211 -9.95 -14.89 -10.66
C ASP A 211 -8.94 -14.06 -9.85
N ILE A 212 -7.75 -13.84 -10.41
CA ILE A 212 -6.71 -13.00 -9.81
C ILE A 212 -7.19 -11.56 -9.54
N VAL A 213 -8.09 -11.01 -10.37
CA VAL A 213 -8.67 -9.68 -10.17
C VAL A 213 -9.40 -9.59 -8.83
N ASN A 214 -10.22 -10.59 -8.51
CA ASN A 214 -10.97 -10.66 -7.26
C ASN A 214 -10.04 -10.86 -6.06
N VAL A 215 -8.99 -11.68 -6.22
CA VAL A 215 -7.98 -11.89 -5.18
C VAL A 215 -7.26 -10.58 -4.88
N THR A 216 -6.77 -9.87 -5.90
CA THR A 216 -6.10 -8.58 -5.76
C THR A 216 -7.01 -7.53 -5.11
N GLU A 217 -8.27 -7.43 -5.52
CA GLU A 217 -9.23 -6.49 -4.91
C GLU A 217 -9.48 -6.80 -3.42
N SER A 218 -9.61 -8.09 -3.08
CA SER A 218 -9.79 -8.55 -1.70
C SER A 218 -8.59 -8.24 -0.82
N GLU A 219 -7.37 -8.49 -1.32
CA GLU A 219 -6.12 -8.17 -0.63
C GLU A 219 -6.00 -6.67 -0.39
N TYR A 220 -6.34 -5.84 -1.38
CA TYR A 220 -6.38 -4.40 -1.26
C TYR A 220 -7.34 -3.93 -0.14
N LYS A 221 -8.60 -4.39 -0.18
CA LYS A 221 -9.61 -4.06 0.84
C LYS A 221 -9.17 -4.49 2.24
N LYS A 222 -8.55 -5.67 2.35
CA LYS A 222 -8.00 -6.20 3.61
C LYS A 222 -6.85 -5.33 4.11
N ALA A 223 -5.90 -4.97 3.25
CA ALA A 223 -4.78 -4.08 3.60
C ALA A 223 -5.27 -2.73 4.12
N LYS A 224 -6.26 -2.13 3.43
CA LYS A 224 -6.90 -0.88 3.83
C LYS A 224 -7.54 -0.97 5.22
N SER A 225 -8.35 -2.00 5.44
CA SER A 225 -9.01 -2.26 6.74
C SER A 225 -8.00 -2.45 7.87
N ASN A 226 -6.93 -3.20 7.61
CA ASN A 226 -5.85 -3.44 8.58
C ASN A 226 -5.13 -2.14 8.95
N LYS A 227 -4.74 -1.31 7.97
CA LYS A 227 -4.05 -0.04 8.23
C LYS A 227 -4.95 0.93 9.00
N ARG A 228 -6.24 1.03 8.67
CA ARG A 228 -7.20 1.85 9.43
C ARG A 228 -7.28 1.41 10.89
N SER A 229 -7.36 0.10 11.13
CA SER A 229 -7.39 -0.47 12.48
C SER A 229 -6.11 -0.17 13.26
N GLN A 230 -4.94 -0.28 12.62
CA GLN A 230 -3.65 0.06 13.21
C GLN A 230 -3.56 1.54 13.61
N LEU A 231 -4.01 2.47 12.74
CA LEU A 231 -3.99 3.89 13.04
C LEU A 231 -4.93 4.24 14.21
N LEU A 232 -6.15 3.70 14.22
CA LEU A 232 -7.08 3.90 15.32
C LEU A 232 -6.54 3.36 16.65
N ALA A 233 -5.80 2.25 16.62
CA ALA A 233 -5.16 1.69 17.81
C ALA A 233 -4.04 2.59 18.35
N LYS A 234 -3.31 3.31 17.48
CA LYS A 234 -2.27 4.26 17.89
C LYS A 234 -2.84 5.49 18.60
N VAL A 235 -4.02 5.95 18.21
CA VAL A 235 -4.67 7.18 18.76
C VAL A 235 -5.35 6.93 20.12
N ARG A 236 -5.66 5.67 20.47
CA ARG A 236 -6.30 5.32 21.75
C ARG A 236 -5.33 5.14 22.92
N LYS A 237 -4.02 5.14 22.67
CA LYS A 237 -2.98 5.00 23.69
C LYS A 237 -2.49 6.38 24.12
#